data_AF-A0A522I2G0-F1
#
_entry.id   AF-A0A522I2G0-F1
#
_cell.length_a   1.000
_cell.length_b   1.000
_cell.length_c   1.000
_cell.angle_alpha   90.00
_cell.angle_beta   90.00
_cell.angle_gamma   90.00
#
_symmetry.space_group_name_H-M   'P 1'
#
loop_
_entity.id
_entity.type
_entity.pdbx_description
1 polymer ?
#
loop_
_entity_poly.entity_id
_entity_poly.type
_entity_poly.pdbx_seq_one_letter_code
_entity_poly.pdbx_strand_id
1 'polypeptide(L)' 'MEFDRAAARERDKPGHESAKRVAKFLFERVAKLDNPRRIGEALKGSGLGDFWKYRVGDYRIIVDIQDAARCVR' A
#
# COMPACT_ATOMS: atom_id res chain seq x y z
N MET A 1 1.46 9.21 4.49
CA MET A 1 1.01 7.82 4.24
C MET A 1 -0.06 7.52 5.26
N GLU A 2 -1.31 7.42 4.83
CA GLU A 2 -2.46 7.14 5.70
C GLU A 2 -2.84 5.67 5.53
N PHE A 3 -3.20 5.00 6.63
CA PHE A 3 -3.61 3.59 6.64
C PHE A 3 -5.09 3.53 7.01
N ASP A 4 -5.88 2.79 6.23
CA ASP A 4 -7.27 2.53 6.57
C ASP A 4 -7.38 1.87 7.97
N ARG A 5 -8.40 2.26 8.74
CA ARG A 5 -8.64 1.73 10.09
C ARG A 5 -8.83 0.21 10.09
N ALA A 6 -9.29 -0.39 8.99
CA ALA A 6 -9.36 -1.84 8.83
C ALA A 6 -7.96 -2.48 8.77
N ALA A 7 -7.00 -1.86 8.08
CA ALA A 7 -5.62 -2.32 8.02
C ALA A 7 -4.89 -2.14 9.37
N ALA A 8 -5.27 -1.10 10.13
CA ALA A 8 -4.76 -0.89 11.49
C ALA A 8 -5.26 -1.95 12.49
N ARG A 9 -6.50 -2.44 12.35
CA ARG A 9 -7.08 -3.48 13.22
C ARG A 9 -6.47 -4.87 13.01
N GLU A 10 -6.02 -5.20 11.81
CA GLU A 10 -5.22 -6.42 11.54
C GLU A 10 -3.79 -6.32 12.11
N ARG A 11 -3.28 -5.10 12.30
CA ARG A 11 -1.94 -4.82 12.86
C ARG A 11 -1.82 -5.13 14.35
N ASP A 12 -2.94 -5.08 15.08
CA ASP A 12 -3.00 -5.18 16.55
C ASP A 12 -3.20 -6.62 17.06
N LYS A 13 -3.39 -7.59 16.17
CA LYS A 13 -3.43 -9.01 16.55
C LYS A 13 -1.99 -9.52 16.77
N PRO A 14 -1.64 -9.96 17.99
CA PRO A 14 -0.30 -10.48 18.29
C PRO A 14 -0.11 -11.84 17.61
N GLY A 15 0.52 -11.84 16.43
CA GLY A 15 0.77 -13.07 15.66
C GLY A 15 1.14 -12.87 14.18
N HIS A 16 0.91 -11.69 13.60
CA HIS A 16 1.19 -11.48 12.18
C HIS A 16 2.58 -10.88 11.94
N GLU A 17 3.63 -11.71 11.95
CA GLU A 17 4.94 -11.38 11.36
C GLU A 17 4.79 -10.80 9.94
N SER A 18 3.75 -11.21 9.23
CA SER A 18 3.31 -10.67 7.94
C SER A 18 2.94 -9.19 8.00
N ALA A 19 2.23 -8.73 9.04
CA ALA A 19 1.87 -7.33 9.21
C ALA A 19 3.10 -6.46 9.48
N LYS A 20 4.04 -6.96 10.31
CA LYS A 20 5.35 -6.30 10.52
C LYS A 20 6.13 -6.22 9.21
N ARG A 21 6.15 -7.30 8.42
CA ARG A 21 6.84 -7.35 7.11
C ARG A 21 6.24 -6.37 6.11
N VAL A 22 4.91 -6.27 6.06
CA VAL A 22 4.19 -5.30 5.23
C VAL A 22 4.54 -3.87 5.65
N ALA A 23 4.45 -3.54 6.94
CA ALA A 23 4.80 -2.22 7.44
C ALA A 23 6.27 -1.88 7.12
N LYS A 24 7.20 -2.80 7.39
CA LYS A 24 8.61 -2.63 7.08
C LYS A 24 8.84 -2.39 5.59
N PHE A 25 8.19 -3.15 4.71
CA PHE A 25 8.27 -2.93 3.26
C PHE A 25 7.79 -1.54 2.87
N LEU A 26 6.66 -1.09 3.41
CA LEU A 26 6.13 0.24 3.10
C LEU A 26 7.06 1.36 3.57
N PHE A 27 7.61 1.28 4.79
CA PHE A 27 8.51 2.32 5.32
C PHE A 27 9.94 2.27 4.73
N GLU A 28 10.49 1.09 4.48
CA GLU A 28 11.87 0.97 4.01
C GLU A 28 12.03 1.02 2.50
N ARG A 29 10.99 0.62 1.74
CA ARG A 29 11.04 0.52 0.28
C ARG A 29 10.13 1.55 -0.37
N VAL A 30 8.85 1.61 -0.01
CA VAL A 30 7.90 2.50 -0.68
C VAL A 30 8.13 3.96 -0.29
N ALA A 31 8.27 4.26 1.01
CA ALA A 31 8.44 5.63 1.50
C ALA A 31 9.78 6.29 1.11
N LYS A 32 10.79 5.50 0.70
CA LYS A 32 12.08 6.03 0.22
C LYS A 32 12.11 6.28 -1.29
N LEU A 33 11.05 5.93 -2.02
CA LEU A 33 10.99 6.13 -3.46
C LEU A 33 10.33 7.47 -3.77
N ASP A 34 10.95 8.22 -4.68
CA ASP A 34 10.36 9.45 -5.23
C ASP A 34 9.04 9.16 -5.95
N ASN A 35 8.93 7.98 -6.55
CA ASN A 35 7.70 7.51 -7.17
C ASN A 35 7.38 6.07 -6.70
N PRO A 36 6.38 5.89 -5.82
CA PRO A 36 6.01 4.59 -5.27
C PRO A 36 5.48 3.63 -6.36
N ARG A 37 4.97 4.16 -7.49
CA ARG A 37 4.49 3.36 -8.63
C ARG A 37 5.58 2.54 -9.30
N ARG A 38 6.87 2.84 -9.06
CA ARG A 38 8.03 2.18 -9.70
C ARG A 38 8.25 0.73 -9.29
N ILE A 39 7.81 0.33 -8.09
CA ILE A 39 8.06 -1.02 -7.55
C ILE A 39 6.79 -1.86 -7.41
N GLY A 40 5.68 -1.36 -7.96
CA GLY A 40 4.39 -2.03 -7.96
C GLY A 40 3.80 -2.11 -9.35
N GLU A 41 2.68 -2.82 -9.45
CA GLU A 41 1.94 -2.97 -10.69
C GLU A 41 0.55 -2.35 -10.55
N ALA A 42 0.11 -1.60 -11.55
CA ALA A 42 -1.28 -1.15 -11.63
C ALA A 42 -2.22 -2.37 -11.69
N LEU A 43 -3.32 -2.31 -10.95
CA LEU A 43 -4.39 -3.29 -11.07
C LEU A 43 -5.12 -3.07 -12.40
N LYS A 44 -5.38 -4.17 -13.11
CA LYS A 44 -6.11 -4.14 -14.38
C LYS A 44 -7.58 -4.43 -14.11
N GLY A 45 -8.48 -3.59 -14.64
CA GLY A 45 -9.92 -3.77 -14.54
C GLY A 45 -10.67 -2.44 -14.70
N SER A 46 -11.87 -2.49 -15.27
CA SER A 46 -12.76 -1.34 -15.41
C SER A 46 -13.17 -0.84 -14.01
N GLY A 47 -12.51 0.20 -13.52
CA GLY A 47 -12.72 0.78 -12.18
C GLY A 47 -11.62 0.49 -11.15
N LEU A 48 -10.55 -0.24 -11.52
CA LEU A 48 -9.41 -0.53 -10.63
C LEU A 48 -8.08 0.08 -11.10
N GLY A 49 -8.10 0.85 -12.20
CA GLY A 49 -6.90 1.42 -12.81
C GLY A 49 -6.10 2.38 -11.92
N ASP A 50 -6.73 2.90 -10.87
CA ASP A 50 -6.10 3.82 -9.92
C ASP A 50 -5.41 3.09 -8.76
N PHE A 51 -5.67 1.79 -8.58
CA PHE A 51 -5.05 1.01 -7.52
C PHE A 51 -3.73 0.38 -7.97
N TRP A 52 -2.76 0.41 -7.06
CA TRP A 52 -1.47 -0.24 -7.20
C TRP A 52 -1.37 -1.47 -6.32
N LYS A 53 -0.69 -2.49 -6.83
CA LYS A 53 -0.41 -3.74 -6.15
C LYS A 53 1.08 -3.83 -5.86
N TYR A 54 1.44 -4.19 -4.62
CA TYR A 54 2.78 -4.62 -4.24
C TYR A 54 2.78 -6.07 -3.80
N ARG A 55 3.84 -6.80 -4.17
CA ARG A 55 4.05 -8.18 -3.72
C ARG A 55 5.09 -8.20 -2.61
N VAL A 56 4.73 -8.73 -1.45
CA VAL A 56 5.63 -8.88 -0.30
C VAL A 56 5.61 -10.34 0.14
N GLY A 57 6.53 -11.13 -0.43
CA GLY A 57 6.51 -12.59 -0.29
C GLY A 57 5.24 -13.18 -0.89
N ASP A 58 4.47 -13.88 -0.06
CA ASP A 58 3.19 -14.49 -0.43
C ASP A 58 1.99 -13.53 -0.33
N TYR A 59 2.20 -12.34 0.22
CA TYR A 59 1.16 -11.33 0.41
C TYR A 59 1.10 -10.35 -0.76
N ARG A 60 -0.12 -9.91 -1.06
CA ARG A 60 -0.41 -8.84 -2.02
C ARG A 60 -1.03 -7.68 -1.26
N ILE A 61 -0.36 -6.52 -1.33
CA ILE A 61 -0.85 -5.28 -0.75
C ILE A 61 -1.47 -4.49 -1.89
N ILE A 62 -2.73 -4.10 -1.73
CA ILE A 62 -3.40 -3.18 -2.64
C ILE A 62 -3.37 -1.81 -1.97
N VAL A 63 -2.89 -0.81 -2.70
CA VAL A 63 -2.85 0.58 -2.27
C VAL A 63 -3.54 1.46 -3.28
N ASP A 64 -4.15 2.51 -2.79
CA ASP A 64 -4.56 3.64 -3.60
C ASP A 64 -3.47 4.71 -3.53
N ILE A 65 -2.89 5.07 -4.67
CA ILE A 65 -1.85 6.10 -4.75
C ILE A 65 -2.54 7.38 -5.19
N GLN A 66 -2.94 8.17 -4.20
CA GLN A 66 -3.45 9.51 -4.38
C GLN A 66 -2.28 10.45 -4.70
N ASP A 67 -2.06 10.73 -5.98
CA ASP A 67 -1.24 11.87 -6.37
C ASP A 67 -1.86 13.12 -5.75
N ALA A 68 -1.02 14.03 -5.22
CA ALA A 68 -1.44 15.18 -4.43
C ALA A 68 -2.19 16.27 -5.23
N ALA A 69 -3.09 15.89 -6.13
CA ALA A 69 -4.16 16.74 -6.61
C ALA A 69 -5.14 16.96 -5.45
N ARG A 70 -4.78 17.91 -4.57
CA ARG A 70 -5.75 18.62 -3.75
C ARG A 70 -6.79 19.22 -4.70
N CYS A 71 -7.89 18.52 -4.93
CA CYS A 71 -9.09 19.16 -5.43
C CYS A 71 -9.72 19.87 -4.22
N VAL A 72 -9.39 21.15 -4.07
CA VAL A 72 -10.17 22.05 -3.24
C VAL A 72 -11.57 22.09 -3.86
N ARG A 73 -12.59 21.72 -3.10
CA ARG A 73 -13.98 22.03 -3.41
C ARG A 73 -14.54 22.90 -2.30
#